data_AF-A0A938MDZ2-F1
#
_entry.id   AF-A0A938MDZ2-F1
#
_cell.length_a   1.000
_cell.length_b   1.000
_cell.length_c   1.000
_cell.angle_alpha   90.00
_cell.angle_beta   90.00
_cell.angle_gamma   90.00
#
_symmetry.space_group_name_H-M   'P 1'
#
loop_
_entity.id
_entity.type
_entity.pdbx_description
1 polymer ?
#
loop_
_entity_poly.entity_id
_entity_poly.type
_entity_poly.pdbx_seq_one_letter_code
_entity_poly.pdbx_strand_id
1 'polypeptide(L)'
;MSLFRAVNVTITAFDQQPLFLGHFILSAATKLIFRLSGRRAQYVGWLLNLTAEQIAALGELGTGQCLTVFSDENSPGLFLQKFPKAPDMRHLSRAEIEELSLQSLQPWLEHVLAERVEPAKAPQAPKPPQLLDGLPLKVLQRIVGQPPETIEERCAALDIDRNQEYAARCELIKLGMLEDVETFGHHRQLSCLTEKGRTLAEQMGLRIHKCKSGPVHEWTLRTVERHLSRACPKARFLHKDSSLAGRQPDGFMMLPGPEGHRVAIQIVCSKNYEHECAALVDIASLNVVDLVLVFTAKAAYQKSLERALESTITDKTMMGKIRILPIEPCLKPDFDWGLFLEPLWPGGQKE
;
A
#
# COMPACT_ATOMS: atom_id res chain seq x y z
N MET A 1 4.88 -34.59 -13.46
CA MET A 1 4.17 -33.30 -13.64
C MET A 1 2.97 -33.32 -12.68
N SER A 2 2.83 -32.53 -11.62
CA SER A 2 3.40 -31.24 -11.26
C SER A 2 3.38 -31.03 -9.73
N LEU A 3 4.49 -31.29 -9.04
CA LEU A 3 4.81 -30.62 -7.76
C LEU A 3 5.51 -29.27 -8.00
N PHE A 4 5.90 -28.99 -9.25
CA PHE A 4 6.48 -27.74 -9.73
C PHE A 4 5.49 -26.56 -9.84
N ARG A 5 4.22 -26.73 -9.43
CA ARG A 5 3.20 -25.66 -9.46
C ARG A 5 3.28 -24.67 -8.30
N ALA A 6 4.20 -24.85 -7.35
CA ALA A 6 4.19 -24.11 -6.08
C ALA A 6 5.32 -23.09 -5.90
N VAL A 7 6.24 -22.93 -6.86
CA VAL A 7 7.29 -21.91 -6.81
C VAL A 7 7.06 -20.94 -7.97
N ASN A 8 6.32 -19.84 -7.77
CA ASN A 8 6.40 -18.78 -8.77
C ASN A 8 7.77 -18.11 -8.60
N VAL A 9 8.59 -18.23 -9.63
CA VAL A 9 9.89 -17.58 -9.68
C VAL A 9 9.68 -16.23 -10.36
N THR A 10 9.90 -15.13 -9.64
CA THR A 10 9.87 -13.79 -10.25
C THR A 10 11.28 -13.40 -10.68
N ILE A 11 11.48 -13.23 -11.99
CA ILE A 11 12.75 -12.81 -12.58
C ILE A 11 12.69 -11.33 -12.92
N THR A 12 13.64 -10.57 -12.38
CA THR A 12 13.80 -9.15 -12.72
C THR A 12 15.12 -8.95 -13.43
N ALA A 13 15.08 -8.67 -14.74
CA ALA A 13 16.25 -8.31 -15.54
C ALA A 13 16.25 -6.80 -15.77
N PHE A 14 17.40 -6.14 -15.51
CA PHE A 14 17.55 -4.69 -15.63
C PHE A 14 18.59 -4.34 -16.70
N ASP A 15 18.17 -4.12 -17.94
CA ASP A 15 18.63 -2.95 -18.69
C ASP A 15 17.93 -2.92 -20.05
N GLN A 16 17.26 -1.80 -20.32
CA GLN A 16 17.50 -0.90 -21.45
C GLN A 16 16.43 0.21 -21.36
N GLN A 17 16.63 1.20 -20.47
CA GLN A 17 16.19 2.60 -20.56
C GLN A 17 16.22 3.28 -19.16
N PRO A 18 16.70 4.53 -19.05
CA PRO A 18 17.02 5.14 -17.76
C PRO A 18 15.83 5.56 -16.87
N LEU A 19 14.57 5.28 -17.24
CA LEU A 19 13.40 5.87 -16.54
C LEU A 19 12.16 4.97 -16.34
N PHE A 20 12.21 3.66 -16.61
CA PHE A 20 11.05 2.79 -16.40
C PHE A 20 11.37 1.64 -15.44
N LEU A 21 11.13 1.86 -14.14
CA LEU A 21 10.92 0.79 -13.16
C LEU A 21 9.43 0.42 -13.22
N GLY A 22 9.08 -0.45 -14.17
CA GLY A 22 7.78 -1.09 -14.19
C GLY A 22 7.59 -1.94 -12.94
N HIS A 23 6.48 -1.71 -12.23
CA HIS A 23 6.03 -2.52 -11.11
C HIS A 23 6.13 -4.03 -11.39
N PHE A 24 6.88 -4.76 -10.56
CA PHE A 24 6.77 -6.21 -10.45
C PHE A 24 6.91 -6.65 -8.99
N ILE A 25 5.80 -6.57 -8.26
CA ILE A 25 5.52 -7.47 -7.15
C ILE A 25 4.09 -7.93 -7.40
N LEU A 26 3.83 -9.24 -7.33
CA LEU A 26 2.71 -9.83 -6.60
C LEU A 26 2.69 -11.35 -6.83
N SER A 27 3.03 -12.08 -5.76
CA SER A 27 2.95 -13.53 -5.52
C SER A 27 4.11 -14.43 -5.99
N ALA A 28 5.09 -14.67 -5.09
CA ALA A 28 5.51 -16.00 -4.60
C ALA A 28 6.84 -15.97 -3.81
N ALA A 29 7.11 -17.08 -3.13
CA ALA A 29 8.15 -17.32 -2.12
C ALA A 29 9.63 -17.19 -2.58
N THR A 30 9.94 -16.81 -3.84
CA THR A 30 11.32 -16.78 -4.37
C THR A 30 11.57 -15.61 -5.33
N LYS A 31 12.62 -14.82 -5.07
CA LYS A 31 13.06 -13.66 -5.87
C LYS A 31 14.48 -13.88 -6.43
N LEU A 32 14.72 -13.60 -7.71
CA LEU A 32 16.06 -13.61 -8.34
C LEU A 32 16.53 -12.18 -8.64
N ILE A 33 17.73 -11.82 -8.20
CA ILE A 33 18.29 -10.46 -8.27
C ILE A 33 19.66 -10.48 -8.96
N PHE A 34 19.83 -9.72 -10.04
CA PHE A 34 21.10 -9.57 -10.77
C PHE A 34 21.78 -8.23 -10.45
N ARG A 35 23.11 -8.21 -10.28
CA ARG A 35 23.89 -6.96 -10.15
C ARG A 35 24.32 -6.46 -11.52
N LEU A 36 23.95 -5.23 -11.86
CA LEU A 36 24.28 -4.64 -13.18
C LEU A 36 25.11 -3.35 -13.11
N SER A 37 25.26 -2.72 -11.94
CA SER A 37 26.36 -1.77 -11.69
C SER A 37 26.53 -1.42 -10.21
N GLY A 38 27.74 -1.02 -9.83
CA GLY A 38 28.23 -0.98 -8.44
C GLY A 38 27.65 0.06 -7.48
N ARG A 39 26.64 0.86 -7.85
CA ARG A 39 26.17 1.99 -7.02
C ARG A 39 24.71 1.97 -6.55
N ARG A 40 23.96 0.87 -6.75
CA ARG A 40 22.51 0.83 -6.45
C ARG A 40 22.03 -0.31 -5.54
N ALA A 41 22.93 -1.09 -4.94
CA ALA A 41 22.57 -2.25 -4.10
C ALA A 41 21.69 -1.88 -2.89
N GLN A 42 21.97 -0.75 -2.22
CA GLN A 42 21.19 -0.29 -1.07
C GLN A 42 19.74 0.08 -1.45
N TYR A 43 19.54 0.77 -2.57
CA TYR A 43 18.22 1.18 -3.04
C TYR A 43 17.35 -0.01 -3.46
N VAL A 44 17.94 -0.97 -4.20
CA VAL A 44 17.27 -2.21 -4.60
C VAL A 44 16.96 -3.08 -3.37
N GLY A 45 17.88 -3.13 -2.41
CA GLY A 45 17.70 -3.81 -1.15
C GLY A 45 16.49 -3.33 -0.36
N TRP A 46 16.33 -2.01 -0.26
CA TRP A 46 15.20 -1.38 0.39
C TRP A 46 13.87 -1.69 -0.33
N LEU A 47 13.82 -1.53 -1.66
CA LEU A 47 12.61 -1.82 -2.46
C LEU A 47 12.13 -3.27 -2.33
N LEU A 48 13.04 -4.20 -2.10
CA LEU A 48 12.74 -5.63 -2.02
C LEU A 48 12.55 -6.15 -0.59
N ASN A 49 12.57 -5.25 0.42
CA ASN A 49 12.53 -5.57 1.85
C ASN A 49 13.62 -6.57 2.27
N LEU A 50 14.85 -6.36 1.80
CA LEU A 50 15.98 -7.23 2.15
C LEU A 50 16.58 -6.82 3.52
N THR A 51 17.09 -7.80 4.26
CA THR A 51 17.85 -7.55 5.50
C THR A 51 19.20 -6.89 5.20
N ALA A 52 19.81 -6.22 6.18
CA ALA A 52 21.10 -5.57 6.00
C ALA A 52 22.20 -6.52 5.49
N GLU A 53 22.19 -7.77 5.95
CA GLU A 53 23.09 -8.83 5.48
C GLU A 53 22.85 -9.20 4.00
N GLN A 54 21.59 -9.31 3.58
CA GLN A 54 21.20 -9.55 2.20
C GLN A 54 21.63 -8.38 1.28
N ILE A 55 21.53 -7.14 1.78
CA ILE A 55 21.95 -5.94 1.06
C ILE A 55 23.48 -5.88 0.93
N ALA A 56 24.22 -6.30 1.95
CA ALA A 56 25.67 -6.41 1.89
C ALA A 56 26.10 -7.43 0.83
N ALA A 57 25.47 -8.61 0.81
CA ALA A 57 25.73 -9.66 -0.20
C ALA A 57 25.45 -9.19 -1.64
N LEU A 58 24.42 -8.37 -1.86
CA LEU A 58 24.17 -7.73 -3.17
C LEU A 58 25.32 -6.82 -3.62
N GLY A 59 25.98 -6.15 -2.67
CA GLY A 59 27.15 -5.30 -2.93
C GLY A 59 28.41 -6.06 -3.34
N GLU A 60 28.45 -7.37 -3.07
CA GLU A 60 29.60 -8.25 -3.32
C GLU A 60 29.45 -9.09 -4.61
N LEU A 61 28.27 -9.09 -5.25
CA LEU A 61 28.04 -9.88 -6.47
C LEU A 61 29.00 -9.50 -7.61
N GLY A 62 29.73 -10.46 -8.15
CA GLY A 62 30.54 -10.29 -9.36
C GLY A 62 29.69 -10.31 -10.64
N THR A 63 30.30 -9.94 -11.76
CA THR A 63 29.68 -10.06 -13.10
C THR A 63 29.28 -11.53 -13.35
N GLY A 64 28.03 -11.75 -13.77
CA GLY A 64 27.50 -13.10 -14.03
C GLY A 64 27.04 -13.88 -12.80
N GLN A 65 26.86 -13.19 -11.66
CA GLN A 65 26.28 -13.75 -10.44
C GLN A 65 24.89 -13.18 -10.19
N CYS A 66 24.00 -14.00 -9.63
CA CYS A 66 22.72 -13.54 -9.13
C CYS A 66 22.50 -14.00 -7.68
N LEU A 67 21.69 -13.23 -6.97
CA LEU A 67 21.25 -13.56 -5.63
C LEU A 67 19.82 -14.05 -5.69
N THR A 68 19.58 -15.26 -5.19
CA THR A 68 18.21 -15.76 -4.99
C THR A 68 17.82 -15.57 -3.54
N VAL A 69 16.69 -14.88 -3.31
CA VAL A 69 16.14 -14.58 -1.99
C VAL A 69 14.83 -15.32 -1.82
N PHE A 70 14.74 -16.17 -0.80
CA PHE A 70 13.51 -16.86 -0.44
C PHE A 70 12.81 -16.11 0.69
N SER A 71 11.49 -15.93 0.58
CA SER A 71 10.68 -15.18 1.54
C SER A 71 9.70 -16.07 2.32
N ASP A 72 10.02 -17.35 2.50
CA ASP A 72 9.26 -18.25 3.37
C ASP A 72 9.71 -18.02 4.83
N GLU A 73 8.74 -17.79 5.73
CA GLU A 73 8.96 -17.56 7.16
C GLU A 73 9.71 -18.72 7.84
N ASN A 74 9.66 -19.92 7.25
CA ASN A 74 10.27 -21.12 7.82
C ASN A 74 11.72 -21.39 7.36
N SER A 75 12.27 -20.63 6.41
CA SER A 75 13.66 -20.78 5.94
C SER A 75 14.16 -19.52 5.24
N PRO A 76 14.60 -18.49 5.98
CA PRO A 76 15.27 -17.33 5.38
C PRO A 76 16.67 -17.75 4.91
N GLY A 77 16.77 -18.16 3.64
CA GLY A 77 18.03 -18.55 3.01
C GLY A 77 18.47 -17.54 1.96
N LEU A 78 19.74 -17.17 2.01
CA LEU A 78 20.46 -16.46 0.94
C LEU A 78 21.21 -17.49 0.09
N PHE A 79 20.92 -17.54 -1.21
CA PHE A 79 21.69 -18.40 -2.12
C PHE A 79 22.37 -17.57 -3.20
N LEU A 80 23.71 -17.56 -3.16
CA LEU A 80 24.54 -16.99 -4.22
C LEU A 80 24.69 -18.00 -5.34
N GLN A 81 24.12 -17.69 -6.50
CA GLN A 81 24.22 -18.54 -7.67
C GLN A 81 25.28 -17.99 -8.63
N LYS A 82 26.20 -18.87 -9.04
CA LYS A 82 27.26 -18.56 -10.02
C LYS A 82 26.94 -19.30 -11.31
N PHE A 83 26.76 -18.57 -12.41
CA PHE A 83 26.63 -19.18 -13.73
C PHE A 83 28.04 -19.56 -14.24
N PRO A 84 28.29 -20.83 -14.60
CA PRO A 84 29.64 -21.32 -14.95
C PRO A 84 30.21 -20.69 -16.22
N LYS A 85 29.36 -20.16 -17.09
CA LYS A 85 29.70 -19.24 -18.17
C LYS A 85 28.68 -18.12 -18.09
N ALA A 86 29.08 -16.91 -17.73
CA ALA A 86 28.17 -15.77 -17.73
C ALA A 86 27.65 -15.60 -19.16
N PRO A 87 26.42 -16.03 -19.48
CA PRO A 87 25.91 -15.79 -20.81
C PRO A 87 25.76 -14.27 -20.93
N ASP A 88 25.98 -13.73 -22.13
CA ASP A 88 25.71 -12.32 -22.34
C ASP A 88 24.19 -12.10 -22.27
N MET A 89 23.73 -11.78 -21.06
CA MET A 89 22.30 -11.64 -20.73
C MET A 89 21.62 -10.55 -21.56
N ARG A 90 22.39 -9.68 -22.25
CA ARG A 90 21.87 -8.62 -23.14
C ARG A 90 21.15 -9.16 -24.36
N HIS A 91 21.37 -10.43 -24.72
CA HIS A 91 20.83 -11.04 -25.93
C HIS A 91 19.84 -12.17 -25.67
N LEU A 92 19.55 -12.48 -24.40
CA LEU A 92 18.62 -13.53 -24.03
C LEU A 92 17.20 -12.97 -23.92
N SER A 93 16.24 -13.71 -24.46
CA SER A 93 14.83 -13.49 -24.21
C SER A 93 14.46 -13.85 -22.78
N ARG A 94 13.32 -13.32 -22.31
CA ARG A 94 12.78 -13.62 -20.97
C ARG A 94 12.65 -15.12 -20.70
N ALA A 95 12.16 -15.89 -21.67
CA ALA A 95 11.96 -17.33 -21.52
C ALA A 95 13.29 -18.07 -21.33
N GLU A 96 14.35 -17.65 -22.04
CA GLU A 96 15.69 -18.24 -21.89
C GLU A 96 16.31 -17.93 -20.52
N ILE A 97 16.07 -16.72 -19.99
CA ILE A 97 16.49 -16.35 -18.63
C ILE A 97 15.74 -17.18 -17.57
N GLU A 98 14.44 -17.39 -17.76
CA GLU A 98 13.61 -18.24 -16.90
C GLU A 98 14.09 -19.70 -16.90
N GLU A 99 14.35 -20.25 -18.07
CA GLU A 99 14.85 -21.62 -18.21
C GLU A 99 16.24 -21.81 -17.58
N LEU A 100 17.19 -20.90 -17.85
CA LEU A 100 18.54 -20.97 -17.26
C LEU A 100 18.52 -20.85 -15.73
N SER A 101 17.62 -20.03 -15.19
CA SER A 101 17.45 -19.86 -13.75
C SER A 101 16.87 -21.13 -13.12
N LEU A 102 15.85 -21.73 -13.74
CA LEU A 102 15.25 -22.99 -13.28
C LEU A 102 16.25 -24.15 -13.31
N GLN A 103 16.98 -24.33 -14.41
CA GLN A 103 18.01 -25.37 -14.55
C GLN A 103 19.09 -25.25 -13.48
N SER A 104 19.49 -24.02 -13.15
CA SER A 104 20.56 -23.77 -12.18
C SER A 104 20.07 -23.92 -10.73
N LEU A 105 18.76 -23.77 -10.47
CA LEU A 105 18.13 -24.00 -9.15
C LEU A 105 17.80 -25.49 -8.90
N GLN A 106 17.76 -26.31 -9.95
CA GLN A 106 17.36 -27.71 -9.90
C GLN A 106 18.13 -28.54 -8.84
N PRO A 107 19.47 -28.50 -8.74
CA PRO A 107 20.19 -29.34 -7.76
C PRO A 107 19.91 -28.94 -6.31
N TRP A 108 19.65 -27.66 -6.07
CA TRP A 108 19.29 -27.16 -4.74
C TRP A 108 17.83 -27.49 -4.40
N LEU A 109 16.91 -27.37 -5.36
CA LEU A 109 15.52 -27.80 -5.17
C LEU A 109 15.46 -29.29 -4.81
N GLU A 110 16.24 -30.13 -5.49
CA GLU A 110 16.36 -31.55 -5.16
C GLU A 110 16.91 -31.78 -3.75
N HIS A 111 17.90 -31.01 -3.31
CA HIS A 111 18.46 -31.08 -1.97
C HIS A 111 17.47 -30.63 -0.88
N VAL A 112 16.79 -29.49 -1.05
CA VAL A 112 15.78 -29.00 -0.10
C VAL A 112 14.57 -29.92 -0.02
N LEU A 113 14.13 -30.46 -1.16
CA LEU A 113 13.03 -31.43 -1.20
C LEU A 113 13.43 -32.77 -0.55
N ALA A 114 14.70 -33.16 -0.62
CA ALA A 114 15.23 -34.34 0.06
C ALA A 114 15.34 -34.14 1.59
N GLU A 115 15.73 -32.94 2.05
CA GLU A 115 15.79 -32.61 3.48
C GLU A 115 14.41 -32.37 4.11
N ARG A 116 13.40 -31.98 3.32
CA ARG A 116 12.01 -31.78 3.77
C ARG A 116 11.17 -33.07 3.83
N VAL A 117 11.76 -34.26 3.69
CA VAL A 117 11.08 -35.54 3.98
C VAL A 117 11.08 -35.81 5.49
N GLU A 118 10.57 -34.88 6.28
CA GLU A 118 9.77 -35.31 7.43
C GLU A 118 8.37 -35.60 6.89
N PRO A 119 7.70 -36.68 7.33
CA PRO A 119 6.32 -36.92 6.92
C PRO A 119 5.50 -35.73 7.38
N ALA A 120 5.14 -34.85 6.43
CA ALA A 120 4.16 -33.82 6.65
C ALA A 120 2.96 -34.51 7.31
N LYS A 121 2.65 -34.12 8.56
CA LYS A 121 1.35 -34.47 9.16
C LYS A 121 0.34 -34.14 8.09
N ALA A 122 -0.38 -35.17 7.63
CA ALA A 122 -1.36 -35.05 6.57
C ALA A 122 -2.15 -33.76 6.84
N PRO A 123 -2.29 -32.84 5.85
CA PRO A 123 -3.07 -31.64 6.05
C PRO A 123 -4.39 -32.11 6.64
N GLN A 124 -4.66 -31.75 7.89
CA GLN A 124 -5.93 -32.06 8.51
C GLN A 124 -6.94 -31.50 7.52
N ALA A 125 -7.81 -32.37 6.99
CA ALA A 125 -8.90 -31.94 6.14
C ALA A 125 -9.50 -30.70 6.79
N PRO A 126 -9.61 -29.56 6.07
CA PRO A 126 -10.05 -28.32 6.66
C PRO A 126 -11.29 -28.65 7.48
N LYS A 127 -11.21 -28.49 8.80
CA LYS A 127 -12.38 -28.66 9.65
C LYS A 127 -13.45 -27.79 8.99
N PRO A 128 -14.66 -28.33 8.72
CA PRO A 128 -15.72 -27.54 8.13
C PRO A 128 -15.78 -26.23 8.93
N PRO A 129 -15.73 -25.07 8.25
CA PRO A 129 -15.62 -23.80 8.94
C PRO A 129 -16.67 -23.79 10.03
N GLN A 130 -16.25 -23.55 11.28
CA GLN A 130 -17.21 -23.29 12.35
C GLN A 130 -18.14 -22.23 11.78
N LEU A 131 -19.42 -22.59 11.61
CA LEU A 131 -20.41 -21.71 11.03
C LEU A 131 -20.47 -20.50 11.93
N LEU A 132 -19.87 -19.40 11.48
CA LEU A 132 -20.07 -18.10 12.10
C LEU A 132 -21.55 -17.79 11.99
N ASP A 133 -22.18 -17.50 13.12
CA ASP A 133 -23.56 -17.09 13.21
C ASP A 133 -23.68 -15.81 14.05
N GLY A 134 -24.92 -15.37 14.25
CA GLY A 134 -25.24 -14.26 15.14
C GLY A 134 -24.53 -12.94 14.78
N LEU A 135 -24.07 -12.24 15.81
CA LEU A 135 -23.47 -10.91 15.68
C LEU A 135 -22.07 -10.91 15.05
N PRO A 136 -21.16 -11.85 15.35
CA PRO A 136 -19.86 -11.96 14.66
C PRO A 136 -20.01 -12.05 13.14
N LEU A 137 -20.97 -12.84 12.64
CA LEU A 137 -21.24 -12.91 11.21
C LEU A 137 -21.67 -11.55 10.64
N LYS A 138 -22.57 -10.82 11.32
CA LYS A 138 -23.02 -9.49 10.88
C LYS A 138 -21.89 -8.47 10.84
N VAL A 139 -21.04 -8.47 11.87
CA VAL A 139 -19.85 -7.60 11.95
C VAL A 139 -18.87 -7.93 10.82
N LEU A 140 -18.60 -9.21 10.58
CA LEU A 140 -17.78 -9.64 9.45
C LEU A 140 -18.37 -9.18 8.11
N GLN A 141 -19.64 -9.49 7.84
CA GLN A 141 -20.33 -9.09 6.60
C GLN A 141 -20.25 -7.58 6.36
N ARG A 142 -20.35 -6.78 7.43
CA ARG A 142 -20.22 -5.33 7.37
C ARG A 142 -18.81 -4.90 6.98
N ILE A 143 -17.78 -5.38 7.68
CA ILE A 143 -16.36 -5.08 7.40
C ILE A 143 -15.99 -5.49 5.97
N VAL A 144 -16.47 -6.66 5.55
CA VAL A 144 -16.15 -7.23 4.24
C VAL A 144 -16.85 -6.47 3.12
N GLY A 145 -18.13 -6.14 3.30
CA GLY A 145 -18.97 -5.58 2.24
C GLY A 145 -18.84 -4.07 2.04
N GLN A 146 -18.22 -3.36 2.98
CA GLN A 146 -18.21 -1.89 3.01
C GLN A 146 -16.78 -1.33 2.94
N PRO A 147 -16.61 -0.07 2.50
CA PRO A 147 -15.32 0.58 2.64
C PRO A 147 -14.95 0.72 4.13
N PRO A 148 -13.64 0.81 4.45
CA PRO A 148 -13.15 0.87 5.84
C PRO A 148 -13.94 1.87 6.69
N GLU A 149 -14.28 1.48 7.92
CA GLU A 149 -15.09 2.28 8.83
C GLU A 149 -14.64 2.10 10.28
N THR A 150 -14.78 3.15 11.09
CA THR A 150 -14.44 3.08 12.52
C THR A 150 -15.42 2.22 13.29
N ILE A 151 -15.07 1.86 14.53
CA ILE A 151 -15.96 1.17 15.45
C ILE A 151 -17.27 1.95 15.62
N GLU A 152 -17.20 3.27 15.76
CA GLU A 152 -18.38 4.13 15.94
C GLU A 152 -19.29 4.14 14.70
N GLU A 153 -18.71 4.24 13.50
CA GLU A 153 -19.47 4.15 12.24
C GLU A 153 -20.17 2.79 12.10
N ARG A 154 -19.48 1.72 12.52
CA ARG A 154 -20.01 0.36 12.49
C ARG A 154 -21.14 0.13 13.48
N CYS A 155 -20.95 0.59 14.73
CA CYS A 155 -21.98 0.53 15.77
C CYS A 155 -23.27 1.20 15.30
N ALA A 156 -23.14 2.43 14.76
CA ALA A 156 -24.28 3.17 14.23
C ALA A 156 -24.95 2.45 13.04
N ALA A 157 -24.17 1.83 12.15
CA ALA A 157 -24.70 1.15 10.97
C ALA A 157 -25.39 -0.19 11.28
N LEU A 158 -24.94 -0.89 12.33
CA LEU A 158 -25.51 -2.17 12.75
C LEU A 158 -26.56 -2.05 13.85
N ASP A 159 -26.79 -0.83 14.35
CA ASP A 159 -27.65 -0.54 15.50
C ASP A 159 -27.28 -1.40 16.73
N ILE A 160 -25.98 -1.40 17.06
CA ILE A 160 -25.40 -2.12 18.20
C ILE A 160 -24.57 -1.18 19.05
N ASP A 161 -24.40 -1.51 20.33
CA ASP A 161 -23.51 -0.78 21.20
C ASP A 161 -22.03 -1.18 21.02
N ARG A 162 -21.13 -0.37 21.60
CA ARG A 162 -19.68 -0.57 21.50
C ARG A 162 -19.20 -1.88 22.14
N ASN A 163 -19.85 -2.36 23.20
CA ASN A 163 -19.47 -3.61 23.86
C ASN A 163 -19.86 -4.82 23.02
N GLN A 164 -21.03 -4.77 22.38
CA GLN A 164 -21.49 -5.77 21.43
C GLN A 164 -20.56 -5.85 20.21
N GLU A 165 -20.19 -4.70 19.60
CA GLU A 165 -19.21 -4.65 18.52
C GLU A 165 -17.86 -5.23 18.95
N TYR A 166 -17.36 -4.80 20.11
CA TYR A 166 -16.08 -5.24 20.65
C TYR A 166 -16.05 -6.76 20.86
N ALA A 167 -17.08 -7.32 21.49
CA ALA A 167 -17.17 -8.76 21.75
C ALA A 167 -17.16 -9.56 20.44
N ALA A 168 -17.99 -9.18 19.47
CA ALA A 168 -18.08 -9.81 18.17
C ALA A 168 -16.77 -9.71 17.37
N ARG A 169 -16.13 -8.54 17.38
CA ARG A 169 -14.84 -8.32 16.72
C ARG A 169 -13.72 -9.12 17.38
N CYS A 170 -13.66 -9.17 18.71
CA CYS A 170 -12.67 -10.00 19.43
C CYS A 170 -12.82 -11.48 19.09
N GLU A 171 -14.04 -11.98 18.89
CA GLU A 171 -14.27 -13.35 18.43
C GLU A 171 -13.67 -13.57 17.03
N LEU A 172 -13.95 -12.67 16.09
CA LEU A 172 -13.38 -12.73 14.74
C LEU A 172 -11.85 -12.65 14.72
N ILE A 173 -11.26 -11.82 15.59
CA ILE A 173 -9.80 -11.73 15.77
C ILE A 173 -9.24 -13.04 16.34
N LYS A 174 -9.89 -13.64 17.35
CA LYS A 174 -9.49 -14.95 17.92
C LYS A 174 -9.56 -16.06 16.87
N LEU A 175 -10.52 -15.99 15.95
CA LEU A 175 -10.62 -16.91 14.81
C LEU A 175 -9.59 -16.60 13.71
N GLY A 176 -8.81 -15.53 13.84
CA GLY A 176 -7.81 -15.10 12.87
C GLY A 176 -8.41 -14.55 11.59
N MET A 177 -9.65 -14.06 11.62
CA MET A 177 -10.34 -13.51 10.44
C MET A 177 -10.09 -12.02 10.25
N LEU A 178 -9.95 -11.30 11.37
CA LEU A 178 -9.69 -9.88 11.38
C LEU A 178 -8.36 -9.60 12.07
N GLU A 179 -7.76 -8.51 11.66
CA GLU A 179 -6.69 -7.86 12.38
C GLU A 179 -7.04 -6.39 12.59
N ASP A 180 -6.57 -5.84 13.70
CA ASP A 180 -6.71 -4.43 13.98
C ASP A 180 -5.59 -3.66 13.28
N VAL A 181 -5.99 -2.60 12.58
CA VAL A 181 -5.06 -1.67 11.94
C VAL A 181 -4.50 -0.72 13.01
N GLU A 182 -3.30 -0.17 12.75
CA GLU A 182 -2.67 0.83 13.61
C GLU A 182 -3.66 1.96 13.96
N THR A 183 -3.65 2.39 15.23
CA THR A 183 -4.50 3.49 15.69
C THR A 183 -4.05 4.82 15.07
N PHE A 184 -5.04 5.64 14.72
CA PHE A 184 -4.87 6.99 14.16
C PHE A 184 -5.90 7.94 14.78
N GLY A 185 -5.73 9.26 14.58
CA GLY A 185 -6.52 10.37 15.17
C GLY A 185 -7.45 10.04 16.36
N HIS A 186 -7.10 10.48 17.58
CA HIS A 186 -7.81 10.20 18.84
C HIS A 186 -8.18 8.72 19.06
N HIS A 187 -7.22 7.81 18.90
CA HIS A 187 -7.40 6.36 19.17
C HIS A 187 -8.48 5.69 18.32
N ARG A 188 -8.78 6.23 17.13
CA ARG A 188 -9.63 5.53 16.17
C ARG A 188 -8.93 4.25 15.73
N GLN A 189 -9.74 3.22 15.57
CA GLN A 189 -9.31 1.89 15.19
C GLN A 189 -10.15 1.43 14.00
N LEU A 190 -9.46 0.90 13.00
CA LEU A 190 -10.06 0.18 11.89
C LEU A 190 -9.67 -1.29 12.03
N SER A 191 -10.46 -2.17 11.43
CA SER A 191 -10.11 -3.58 11.32
C SER A 191 -10.23 -3.99 9.87
N CYS A 192 -9.32 -4.86 9.42
CA CYS A 192 -9.34 -5.41 8.09
C CYS A 192 -9.30 -6.94 8.13
N LEU A 193 -9.64 -7.55 7.00
CA LEU A 193 -9.50 -8.99 6.82
C LEU A 193 -8.03 -9.38 6.80
N THR A 194 -7.70 -10.44 7.53
CA THR A 194 -6.46 -11.20 7.30
C THR A 194 -6.58 -12.01 5.99
N GLU A 195 -5.50 -12.65 5.55
CA GLU A 195 -5.56 -13.59 4.42
C GLU A 195 -6.52 -14.76 4.68
N LYS A 196 -6.49 -15.31 5.91
CA LYS A 196 -7.44 -16.34 6.35
C LYS A 196 -8.88 -15.83 6.33
N GLY A 197 -9.12 -14.62 6.83
CA GLY A 197 -10.43 -13.98 6.81
C GLY A 197 -10.95 -13.76 5.39
N ARG A 198 -10.08 -13.32 4.48
CA ARG A 198 -10.39 -13.13 3.06
C ARG A 198 -10.82 -14.44 2.39
N THR A 199 -10.02 -15.50 2.59
CA THR A 199 -10.30 -16.83 2.04
C THR A 199 -11.64 -17.35 2.52
N LEU A 200 -11.91 -17.23 3.83
CA LEU A 200 -13.17 -17.71 4.40
C LEU A 200 -14.37 -16.86 3.95
N ALA A 201 -14.21 -15.53 3.87
CA ALA A 201 -15.26 -14.64 3.35
C ALA A 201 -15.61 -14.98 1.88
N GLU A 202 -14.62 -15.31 1.05
CA GLU A 202 -14.83 -15.78 -0.32
C GLU A 202 -15.56 -17.13 -0.36
N GLN A 203 -15.17 -18.09 0.48
CA GLN A 203 -15.86 -19.39 0.61
C GLN A 203 -17.32 -19.24 1.07
N MET A 204 -17.62 -18.23 1.87
CA MET A 204 -18.97 -17.87 2.32
C MET A 204 -19.76 -17.08 1.26
N GLY A 205 -19.18 -16.79 0.09
CA GLY A 205 -19.81 -16.02 -0.98
C GLY A 205 -19.97 -14.53 -0.66
N LEU A 206 -19.21 -14.00 0.30
CA LEU A 206 -19.28 -12.58 0.65
C LEU A 206 -18.56 -11.72 -0.38
N ARG A 207 -19.19 -10.61 -0.77
CA ARG A 207 -18.59 -9.63 -1.66
C ARG A 207 -17.57 -8.80 -0.89
N ILE A 208 -16.29 -9.04 -1.14
CA ILE A 208 -15.21 -8.27 -0.51
C ILE A 208 -15.03 -6.92 -1.20
N HIS A 209 -15.14 -5.84 -0.42
CA HIS A 209 -14.81 -4.49 -0.85
C HIS A 209 -13.31 -4.40 -1.15
N LYS A 210 -12.97 -3.94 -2.35
CA LYS A 210 -11.58 -3.80 -2.79
C LYS A 210 -11.15 -2.35 -2.65
N CYS A 211 -10.20 -2.12 -1.75
CA CYS A 211 -9.49 -0.85 -1.62
C CYS A 211 -8.31 -0.78 -2.59
N LYS A 212 -7.96 0.43 -3.03
CA LYS A 212 -6.74 0.69 -3.80
C LYS A 212 -5.55 0.93 -2.88
N SER A 213 -5.79 1.47 -1.69
CA SER A 213 -4.80 1.77 -0.67
C SER A 213 -5.14 1.13 0.68
N GLY A 214 -4.30 1.38 1.69
CA GLY A 214 -4.48 0.83 3.03
C GLY A 214 -5.75 1.37 3.73
N PRO A 215 -6.31 0.65 4.72
CA PRO A 215 -7.59 1.02 5.35
C PRO A 215 -7.64 2.44 5.92
N VAL A 216 -6.56 2.90 6.58
CA VAL A 216 -6.47 4.26 7.15
C VAL A 216 -6.48 5.31 6.05
N HIS A 217 -5.77 5.06 4.95
CA HIS A 217 -5.72 5.97 3.81
C HIS A 217 -7.11 6.11 3.19
N GLU A 218 -7.76 5.00 2.84
CA GLU A 218 -9.10 4.98 2.24
C GLU A 218 -10.15 5.66 3.13
N TRP A 219 -10.11 5.36 4.44
CA TRP A 219 -11.01 5.99 5.40
C TRP A 219 -10.80 7.51 5.45
N THR A 220 -9.53 7.95 5.46
CA THR A 220 -9.18 9.37 5.52
C THR A 220 -9.62 10.08 4.25
N LEU A 221 -9.32 9.53 3.08
CA LEU A 221 -9.74 10.08 1.79
C LEU A 221 -11.26 10.24 1.72
N ARG A 222 -12.00 9.16 1.99
CA ARG A 222 -13.48 9.17 1.98
C ARG A 222 -14.04 10.21 2.94
N THR A 223 -13.42 10.37 4.11
CA THR A 223 -13.86 11.33 5.11
C THR A 223 -13.62 12.76 4.64
N VAL A 224 -12.42 13.06 4.15
CA VAL A 224 -12.06 14.36 3.58
C VAL A 224 -13.01 14.73 2.44
N GLU A 225 -13.21 13.84 1.47
CA GLU A 225 -14.10 14.08 0.33
C GLU A 225 -15.55 14.33 0.76
N ARG A 226 -16.06 13.55 1.73
CA ARG A 226 -17.42 13.73 2.28
C ARG A 226 -17.58 15.11 2.91
N HIS A 227 -16.60 15.56 3.69
CA HIS A 227 -16.68 16.85 4.37
C HIS A 227 -16.46 18.03 3.41
N LEU A 228 -15.50 17.94 2.49
CA LEU A 228 -15.31 18.93 1.43
C LEU A 228 -16.55 19.05 0.52
N SER A 229 -17.20 17.93 0.18
CA SER A 229 -18.45 17.94 -0.59
C SER A 229 -19.58 18.67 0.14
N ARG A 230 -19.64 18.58 1.48
CA ARG A 230 -20.63 19.31 2.28
C ARG A 230 -20.30 20.80 2.37
N ALA A 231 -19.02 21.13 2.52
CA ALA A 231 -18.56 22.51 2.59
C ALA A 231 -18.66 23.24 1.23
N CYS A 232 -18.52 22.50 0.13
CA CYS A 232 -18.62 23.00 -1.24
C CYS A 232 -19.52 22.09 -2.09
N PRO A 233 -20.87 22.19 -1.95
CA PRO A 233 -21.82 21.31 -2.64
C PRO A 233 -21.74 21.34 -4.17
N LYS A 234 -21.23 22.44 -4.73
CA LYS A 234 -21.06 22.64 -6.17
C LYS A 234 -19.70 22.12 -6.69
N ALA A 235 -18.82 21.62 -5.82
CA ALA A 235 -17.53 21.04 -6.21
C ALA A 235 -17.71 19.67 -6.88
N ARG A 236 -16.81 19.33 -7.81
CA ARG A 236 -16.81 18.05 -8.52
C ARG A 236 -15.55 17.27 -8.19
N PHE A 237 -15.70 16.05 -7.69
CA PHE A 237 -14.59 15.13 -7.44
C PHE A 237 -14.35 14.23 -8.66
N LEU A 238 -13.09 14.08 -9.04
CA LEU A 238 -12.64 13.23 -10.15
C LEU A 238 -11.79 12.10 -9.57
N HIS A 239 -12.26 10.86 -9.70
CA HIS A 239 -11.61 9.67 -9.14
C HIS A 239 -11.02 8.71 -10.21
N LYS A 240 -11.07 9.08 -11.49
CA LYS A 240 -10.58 8.24 -12.62
C LYS A 240 -9.59 9.00 -13.49
N ASP A 241 -8.46 8.35 -13.77
CA ASP A 241 -7.50 8.61 -14.85
C ASP A 241 -7.03 10.06 -15.04
N SER A 242 -7.09 10.87 -13.99
CA SER A 242 -6.44 12.17 -13.95
C SER A 242 -4.99 12.01 -13.52
N SER A 243 -4.18 11.30 -14.32
CA SER A 243 -2.73 11.37 -14.16
C SER A 243 -2.31 12.78 -14.58
N LEU A 244 -1.89 13.59 -13.63
CA LEU A 244 -1.34 14.91 -13.87
C LEU A 244 0.17 14.78 -14.03
N ALA A 245 0.65 14.88 -15.27
CA ALA A 245 2.07 14.74 -15.61
C ALA A 245 2.73 13.45 -15.07
N GLY A 246 2.01 12.33 -15.09
CA GLY A 246 2.52 11.03 -14.61
C GLY A 246 2.40 10.80 -13.10
N ARG A 247 1.83 11.76 -12.35
CA ARG A 247 1.45 11.59 -10.94
C ARG A 247 -0.06 11.62 -10.78
N GLN A 248 -0.60 10.75 -9.94
CA GLN A 248 -2.02 10.73 -9.63
C GLN A 248 -2.19 11.12 -8.16
N PRO A 249 -2.78 12.28 -7.84
CA PRO A 249 -3.16 12.58 -6.47
C PRO A 249 -4.25 11.60 -6.01
N ASP A 250 -4.37 11.40 -4.70
CA ASP A 250 -5.37 10.48 -4.15
C ASP A 250 -6.81 10.92 -4.48
N GLY A 251 -7.03 12.24 -4.49
CA GLY A 251 -8.26 12.86 -4.96
C GLY A 251 -7.99 14.13 -5.76
N PHE A 252 -8.94 14.48 -6.63
CA PHE A 252 -8.89 15.72 -7.39
C PHE A 252 -10.27 16.38 -7.38
N MET A 253 -10.32 17.63 -6.91
CA MET A 253 -11.54 18.38 -6.74
C MET A 253 -11.50 19.63 -7.62
N MET A 254 -12.57 19.86 -8.38
CA MET A 254 -12.79 21.10 -9.11
C MET A 254 -13.82 21.95 -8.36
N LEU A 255 -13.42 23.14 -7.95
CA LEU A 255 -14.31 24.13 -7.38
C LEU A 255 -15.09 24.85 -8.50
N PRO A 256 -16.34 25.25 -8.25
CA PRO A 256 -17.08 26.10 -9.18
C PRO A 256 -16.41 27.48 -9.29
N GLY A 257 -16.62 28.19 -10.40
CA GLY A 257 -16.07 29.52 -10.64
C GLY A 257 -15.78 29.77 -12.12
N PRO A 258 -15.50 31.03 -12.53
CA PRO A 258 -15.27 31.38 -13.93
C PRO A 258 -14.09 30.62 -14.56
N GLU A 259 -13.06 30.32 -13.77
CA GLU A 259 -11.86 29.62 -14.23
C GLU A 259 -11.77 28.16 -13.73
N GLY A 260 -12.68 27.75 -12.84
CA GLY A 260 -12.75 26.39 -12.26
C GLY A 260 -11.47 25.99 -11.54
N HIS A 261 -11.31 26.41 -10.27
CA HIS A 261 -10.11 26.11 -9.51
C HIS A 261 -9.94 24.61 -9.26
N ARG A 262 -8.69 24.15 -9.32
CA ARG A 262 -8.30 22.75 -9.28
C ARG A 262 -7.50 22.47 -8.03
N VAL A 263 -8.06 21.63 -7.17
CA VAL A 263 -7.51 21.27 -5.87
C VAL A 263 -7.11 19.80 -5.88
N ALA A 264 -5.82 19.53 -5.70
CA ALA A 264 -5.33 18.17 -5.48
C ALA A 264 -5.46 17.80 -4.00
N ILE A 265 -5.82 16.55 -3.71
CA ILE A 265 -5.95 16.00 -2.37
C ILE A 265 -4.95 14.86 -2.23
N GLN A 266 -4.10 14.92 -1.20
CA GLN A 266 -3.12 13.90 -0.88
C GLN A 266 -3.27 13.44 0.57
N ILE A 267 -3.25 12.14 0.79
CA ILE A 267 -3.36 11.50 2.09
C ILE A 267 -2.01 10.88 2.45
N VAL A 268 -1.44 11.33 3.57
CA VAL A 268 -0.14 10.86 4.06
C VAL A 268 -0.36 9.99 5.30
N CYS A 269 -0.19 8.68 5.12
CA CYS A 269 -0.30 7.68 6.18
C CYS A 269 1.02 6.98 6.52
N SER A 270 2.11 7.29 5.82
CA SER A 270 3.41 6.62 5.98
C SER A 270 4.49 7.58 6.48
N LYS A 271 5.59 7.03 7.02
CA LYS A 271 6.77 7.80 7.42
C LYS A 271 7.76 8.05 6.28
N ASN A 272 7.38 7.78 5.03
CA ASN A 272 8.25 7.94 3.87
C ASN A 272 8.25 9.41 3.37
N TYR A 273 8.65 10.33 4.24
CA TYR A 273 8.45 11.77 4.00
C TYR A 273 9.20 12.28 2.77
N GLU A 274 10.37 11.74 2.45
CA GLU A 274 11.10 12.14 1.23
C GLU A 274 10.30 11.83 -0.04
N HIS A 275 9.68 10.64 -0.10
CA HIS A 275 8.83 10.25 -1.22
C HIS A 275 7.56 11.11 -1.30
N GLU A 276 6.90 11.31 -0.16
CA GLU A 276 5.69 12.14 -0.08
C GLU A 276 6.00 13.59 -0.47
N CYS A 277 7.13 14.16 -0.01
CA CYS A 277 7.59 15.49 -0.40
C CYS A 277 7.80 15.60 -1.91
N ALA A 278 8.53 14.65 -2.52
CA ALA A 278 8.76 14.65 -3.96
C ALA A 278 7.43 14.60 -4.73
N ALA A 279 6.47 13.77 -4.30
CA ALA A 279 5.15 13.70 -4.92
C ALA A 279 4.37 15.03 -4.78
N LEU A 280 4.42 15.67 -3.60
CA LEU A 280 3.75 16.95 -3.36
C LEU A 280 4.38 18.09 -4.17
N VAL A 281 5.70 18.12 -4.32
CA VAL A 281 6.42 19.07 -5.17
C VAL A 281 6.03 18.89 -6.63
N ASP A 282 6.03 17.63 -7.11
CA ASP A 282 5.61 17.30 -8.48
C ASP A 282 4.19 17.83 -8.74
N ILE A 283 3.24 17.56 -7.84
CA ILE A 283 1.85 17.99 -7.97
C ILE A 283 1.71 19.52 -7.89
N ALA A 284 2.36 20.18 -6.93
CA ALA A 284 2.26 21.62 -6.71
C ALA A 284 2.91 22.44 -7.84
N SER A 285 3.90 21.86 -8.54
CA SER A 285 4.57 22.47 -9.69
C SER A 285 3.69 22.57 -10.94
N LEU A 286 2.56 21.85 -10.96
CA LEU A 286 1.66 21.84 -12.10
C LEU A 286 0.88 23.15 -12.17
N ASN A 287 0.94 23.82 -13.32
CA ASN A 287 0.20 25.06 -13.57
C ASN A 287 -1.32 24.87 -13.50
N VAL A 288 -1.81 23.64 -13.70
CA VAL A 288 -3.23 23.29 -13.59
C VAL A 288 -3.66 23.00 -12.16
N VAL A 289 -2.77 23.08 -11.16
CA VAL A 289 -3.10 22.87 -9.76
C VAL A 289 -2.95 24.18 -9.01
N ASP A 290 -4.07 24.65 -8.46
CA ASP A 290 -4.14 25.91 -7.73
C ASP A 290 -3.80 25.71 -6.23
N LEU A 291 -4.17 24.55 -5.69
CA LEU A 291 -3.98 24.21 -4.28
C LEU A 291 -3.77 22.70 -4.12
N VAL A 292 -2.90 22.33 -3.18
CA VAL A 292 -2.70 20.95 -2.74
C VAL A 292 -3.09 20.86 -1.27
N LEU A 293 -4.16 20.13 -0.99
CA LEU A 293 -4.59 19.81 0.37
C LEU A 293 -3.99 18.47 0.78
N VAL A 294 -3.22 18.49 1.87
CA VAL A 294 -2.53 17.31 2.39
C VAL A 294 -3.10 16.97 3.75
N PHE A 295 -3.64 15.76 3.89
CA PHE A 295 -4.17 15.26 5.16
C PHE A 295 -3.30 14.15 5.70
N THR A 296 -2.76 14.37 6.89
CA THR A 296 -1.91 13.40 7.58
C THR A 296 -2.73 12.58 8.57
N ALA A 297 -2.46 11.27 8.65
CA ALA A 297 -3.17 10.39 9.58
C ALA A 297 -2.86 10.70 11.07
N LYS A 298 -1.72 11.34 11.35
CA LYS A 298 -1.24 11.66 12.70
C LYS A 298 -0.61 13.05 12.72
N ALA A 299 -0.83 13.81 13.79
CA ALA A 299 -0.21 15.14 13.99
C ALA A 299 1.33 15.10 13.96
N ALA A 300 1.94 13.98 14.37
CA ALA A 300 3.39 13.80 14.27
C ALA A 300 3.89 13.79 12.82
N TYR A 301 3.10 13.30 11.87
CA TYR A 301 3.48 13.23 10.46
C TYR A 301 3.49 14.61 9.82
N GLN A 302 2.54 15.48 10.19
CA GLN A 302 2.51 16.87 9.74
C GLN A 302 3.85 17.57 9.98
N LYS A 303 4.35 17.60 11.23
CA LYS A 303 5.58 18.32 11.57
C LYS A 303 6.81 17.80 10.82
N SER A 304 6.89 16.48 10.64
CA SER A 304 7.99 15.86 9.89
C SER A 304 7.91 16.17 8.39
N LEU A 305 6.70 16.16 7.83
CA LEU A 305 6.46 16.47 6.43
C LEU A 305 6.71 17.96 6.12
N GLU A 306 6.25 18.88 6.98
CA GLU A 306 6.51 20.31 6.87
C GLU A 306 8.01 20.60 6.83
N ARG A 307 8.79 20.05 7.78
CA ARG A 307 10.26 20.21 7.80
C ARG A 307 10.92 19.66 6.53
N ALA A 308 10.46 18.51 6.04
CA ALA A 308 11.00 17.90 4.83
C ALA A 308 10.64 18.71 3.57
N LEU A 309 9.47 19.34 3.52
CA LEU A 309 9.08 20.24 2.44
C LEU A 309 9.89 21.54 2.50
N GLU A 310 10.06 22.14 3.67
CA GLU A 310 10.89 23.35 3.86
C GLU A 310 12.34 23.14 3.41
N SER A 311 12.90 21.93 3.59
CA SER A 311 14.25 21.62 3.10
C SER A 311 14.30 21.34 1.59
N THR A 312 13.17 21.02 0.96
CA THR A 312 13.09 20.62 -0.46
C THR A 312 12.65 21.78 -1.36
N ILE A 313 11.71 22.60 -0.90
CA ILE A 313 11.11 23.69 -1.65
C ILE A 313 11.80 25.00 -1.32
N THR A 314 12.54 25.54 -2.28
CA THR A 314 13.15 26.88 -2.16
C THR A 314 12.23 28.01 -2.61
N ASP A 315 11.22 27.68 -3.43
CA ASP A 315 10.23 28.64 -3.94
C ASP A 315 9.07 28.82 -2.96
N LYS A 316 9.00 30.02 -2.36
CA LYS A 316 7.94 30.39 -1.41
C LYS A 316 6.54 30.38 -2.03
N THR A 317 6.41 30.61 -3.33
CA THR A 317 5.11 30.60 -4.01
C THR A 317 4.54 29.18 -4.10
N MET A 318 5.39 28.20 -4.38
CA MET A 318 5.04 26.78 -4.37
C MET A 318 4.63 26.32 -2.97
N MET A 319 5.37 26.73 -1.93
CA MET A 319 5.00 26.41 -0.55
C MET A 319 3.63 26.98 -0.18
N GLY A 320 3.27 28.16 -0.69
CA GLY A 320 1.95 28.77 -0.50
C GLY A 320 0.78 27.98 -1.11
N LYS A 321 1.04 27.09 -2.08
CA LYS A 321 0.04 26.19 -2.66
C LYS A 321 -0.22 24.93 -1.83
N ILE A 322 0.66 24.57 -0.90
CA ILE A 322 0.55 23.31 -0.13
C ILE A 322 0.00 23.63 1.26
N ARG A 323 -1.11 22.99 1.63
CA ARG A 323 -1.70 23.10 2.98
C ARG A 323 -1.76 21.74 3.63
N ILE A 324 -1.08 21.60 4.77
CA ILE A 324 -0.94 20.32 5.48
C ILE A 324 -1.72 20.37 6.78
N LEU A 325 -2.55 19.37 7.01
CA LEU A 325 -3.38 19.26 8.19
C LEU A 325 -3.35 17.84 8.73
N PRO A 326 -3.37 17.63 10.04
CA PRO A 326 -3.74 16.34 10.58
C PRO A 326 -5.25 16.15 10.41
N ILE A 327 -5.67 14.93 10.09
CA ILE A 327 -7.10 14.62 9.97
C ILE A 327 -7.85 14.89 11.29
N GLU A 328 -7.19 14.72 12.43
CA GLU A 328 -7.80 14.77 13.75
C GLU A 328 -8.51 16.10 14.08
N PRO A 329 -7.86 17.29 13.99
CA PRO A 329 -8.56 18.56 14.12
C PRO A 329 -9.71 18.74 13.13
N CYS A 330 -9.61 18.17 11.93
CA CYS A 330 -10.61 18.30 10.87
C CYS A 330 -11.94 17.59 11.20
N LEU A 331 -11.92 16.66 12.16
CA LEU A 331 -13.09 15.87 12.56
C LEU A 331 -13.88 16.51 13.71
N LYS A 332 -13.45 17.66 14.22
CA LYS A 332 -14.21 18.35 15.27
C LYS A 332 -15.49 18.97 14.71
N PRO A 333 -16.59 19.03 15.47
CA PRO A 333 -17.86 19.57 14.99
C PRO A 333 -17.79 21.04 14.54
N ASP A 334 -16.88 21.81 15.13
CA ASP A 334 -16.65 23.24 14.88
C ASP A 334 -15.59 23.50 13.79
N PHE A 335 -15.04 22.45 13.17
CA PHE A 335 -14.04 22.61 12.12
C PHE A 335 -14.67 23.12 10.83
N ASP A 336 -14.22 24.30 10.39
CA ASP A 336 -14.66 24.93 9.14
C ASP A 336 -13.83 24.43 7.95
N TRP A 337 -14.38 23.45 7.23
CA TRP A 337 -13.79 22.92 5.99
C TRP A 337 -13.75 23.94 4.85
N GLY A 338 -14.60 24.97 4.87
CA GLY A 338 -14.63 26.03 3.86
C GLY A 338 -13.47 27.01 4.00
N LEU A 339 -13.03 27.29 5.23
CA LEU A 339 -11.89 28.17 5.52
C LEU A 339 -10.58 27.71 4.86
N PHE A 340 -10.43 26.40 4.65
CA PHE A 340 -9.26 25.84 3.98
C PHE A 340 -9.24 26.06 2.47
N LEU A 341 -10.38 26.41 1.90
CA LEU A 341 -10.53 26.74 0.49
C LEU A 341 -10.52 28.26 0.26
N GLU A 342 -10.50 29.09 1.31
CA GLU A 342 -10.58 30.56 1.23
C GLU A 342 -9.64 31.25 0.22
N PRO A 343 -8.40 30.77 -0.05
CA PRO A 343 -7.58 31.38 -1.10
C PRO A 343 -8.19 31.28 -2.50
N LEU A 344 -9.02 30.26 -2.74
CA LEU A 344 -9.66 29.94 -4.02
C LEU A 344 -11.18 30.12 -3.99
N TRP A 345 -11.76 30.23 -2.80
CA TRP A 345 -13.18 30.35 -2.54
C TRP A 345 -13.44 31.37 -1.42
N PRO A 346 -13.05 32.66 -1.63
CA PRO A 346 -13.23 33.69 -0.62
C PRO A 346 -14.73 33.91 -0.40
N GLY A 347 -15.18 33.63 0.82
CA GLY A 347 -16.54 33.94 1.25
C GLY A 347 -17.53 32.80 1.16
N GLY A 348 -17.06 31.53 1.14
CA GLY A 348 -17.83 30.33 1.53
C GLY A 348 -19.32 30.57 1.56
N GLN A 349 -19.94 30.80 0.37
CA GLN A 349 -21.26 31.41 0.34
C GLN A 349 -22.22 30.48 1.06
N LYS A 350 -22.58 30.89 2.28
CA LYS A 350 -23.77 30.45 2.99
C LYS A 350 -24.95 30.90 2.12
N GLU A 351 -25.25 30.13 1.09
CA GLU A 351 -26.60 30.08 0.52
C GLU A 351 -27.48 29.22 1.41
#